data_AF-A0A7S1FT74-F1
#
_entry.id   AF-A0A7S1FT74-F1
#
_cell.length_a   1.000
_cell.length_b   1.000
_cell.length_c   1.000
_cell.angle_alpha   90.00
_cell.angle_beta   90.00
_cell.angle_gamma   90.00
#
_symmetry.space_group_name_H-M   'P 1'
#
loop_
_entity.id
_entity.type
_entity.pdbx_description
1 polymer ?
#
loop_
_entity_poly.entity_id
_entity_poly.type
_entity_poly.pdbx_seq_one_letter_code
_entity_poly.pdbx_strand_id
1 'polypeptide(L)'
;MITRVEITTNAGINWHTCELHRFEQPTDYGMYWCWIWWSFRIPIVDLISTDEIWARAWDESNNTQPFRPTWNLMGMGNNQCFRVKVHKSL
;
A
#
# COMPACT_ATOMS: atom_id res chain seq x y z
N MET A 1 -2.66 9.90 10.50
CA MET A 1 -3.70 8.95 10.01
C MET A 1 -3.41 8.56 8.56
N ILE A 2 -3.67 7.31 8.14
CA ILE A 2 -3.63 6.94 6.71
C ILE A 2 -4.85 7.52 5.99
N THR A 3 -4.60 8.34 4.98
CA THR A 3 -5.62 9.04 4.19
C THR A 3 -5.91 8.35 2.87
N ARG A 4 -4.92 7.69 2.27
CA ARG A 4 -5.03 7.00 0.99
C ARG A 4 -4.16 5.76 0.97
N VAL A 5 -4.67 4.68 0.40
CA VAL A 5 -3.87 3.51 0.01
C VAL A 5 -4.01 3.33 -1.50
N GLU A 6 -2.92 3.01 -2.16
CA GLU A 6 -2.86 2.83 -3.60
C GLU A 6 -2.17 1.52 -3.93
N ILE A 7 -2.63 0.88 -4.99
CA ILE A 7 -1.91 -0.23 -5.61
C ILE A 7 -1.53 0.07 -7.06
N THR A 8 -0.54 -0.66 -7.54
CA THR A 8 -0.13 -0.67 -8.94
C THR A 8 0.11 -2.11 -9.38
N THR A 9 -0.28 -2.41 -10.61
CA THR A 9 -0.09 -3.68 -11.32
C THR A 9 0.91 -3.55 -12.47
N ASN A 10 1.45 -2.34 -12.69
CA ASN A 10 2.34 -2.01 -13.80
C ASN A 10 3.61 -1.30 -13.33
N ALA A 11 4.21 -1.84 -12.26
CA ALA A 11 5.50 -1.39 -11.72
C ALA A 11 5.58 0.11 -11.35
N GLY A 12 4.46 0.68 -10.90
CA GLY A 12 4.41 2.06 -10.40
C GLY A 12 4.15 3.13 -11.46
N ILE A 13 3.82 2.75 -12.70
CA ILE A 13 3.45 3.69 -13.77
C ILE A 13 2.08 4.31 -13.46
N ASN A 14 1.06 3.47 -13.20
CA ASN A 14 -0.28 3.90 -12.82
C ASN A 14 -0.64 3.37 -11.44
N TRP A 15 -1.38 4.18 -10.68
CA TRP A 15 -1.81 3.86 -9.32
C TRP A 15 -3.33 3.93 -9.22
N HIS A 16 -3.91 2.95 -8.54
CA HIS A 16 -5.34 2.86 -8.30
C HIS A 16 -5.62 3.03 -6.81
N THR A 17 -6.56 3.90 -6.46
CA THR A 17 -6.96 4.14 -5.07
C THR A 17 -7.78 2.97 -4.54
N CYS A 18 -7.44 2.53 -3.33
CA CYS A 18 -8.13 1.46 -2.61
C CYS A 18 -9.31 1.98 -1.79
N GLU A 19 -10.25 1.09 -1.50
CA GLU A 19 -11.27 1.33 -0.49
C GLU A 19 -10.65 1.18 0.91
N LEU A 20 -10.93 2.13 1.81
CA LEU A 20 -10.41 2.13 3.17
C LEU A 20 -11.51 1.76 4.16
N HIS A 21 -11.26 0.74 4.97
CA HIS A 21 -12.16 0.23 5.98
C HIS A 21 -11.67 0.64 7.37
N ARG A 22 -12.43 1.49 8.05
CA ARG A 22 -12.10 2.06 9.37
C ARG A 22 -13.15 1.60 10.37
N PHE A 23 -12.74 0.73 11.30
CA PHE A 23 -13.63 0.22 12.33
C PHE A 23 -13.45 1.00 13.64
N GLU A 24 -12.23 1.46 13.87
CA GLU A 24 -11.79 2.14 15.07
C GLU A 24 -12.04 3.65 14.95
N GLN A 25 -12.59 4.22 16.02
CA GLN A 25 -12.82 5.65 16.12
C GLN A 25 -11.56 6.37 16.63
N PRO A 26 -11.36 7.65 16.28
CA PRO A 26 -10.29 8.44 16.87
C PRO A 26 -10.50 8.60 18.38
N THR A 27 -9.43 8.95 19.10
CA THR A 27 -9.56 9.46 20.46
C THR A 27 -10.31 10.79 20.51
N ASP A 28 -10.67 11.27 21.69
CA ASP A 28 -11.29 12.58 21.91
C ASP A 28 -10.48 13.76 21.32
N TYR A 29 -9.18 13.55 21.08
CA TYR A 29 -8.27 14.53 20.47
C TYR A 29 -8.00 14.28 18.98
N GLY A 30 -8.76 13.40 18.32
CA GLY A 30 -8.62 13.12 16.89
C GLY A 30 -7.49 12.16 16.53
N MET A 31 -6.91 11.43 17.49
CA MET A 31 -5.75 10.56 17.25
C MET A 31 -6.17 9.15 16.80
N TYR A 32 -5.47 8.62 15.80
CA TYR A 32 -5.64 7.26 15.28
C TYR A 32 -4.40 6.42 15.61
N TRP A 33 -4.57 5.43 16.48
CA TRP A 33 -3.48 4.55 16.93
C TRP A 33 -3.51 3.16 16.31
N CYS A 34 -4.65 2.77 15.74
CA CYS A 34 -4.82 1.47 15.10
C CYS A 34 -4.50 1.55 13.61
N TRP A 35 -4.11 0.42 13.05
CA TRP A 35 -4.07 0.25 11.60
C TRP A 35 -5.47 0.40 10.99
N ILE A 36 -5.52 0.53 9.67
CA ILE A 36 -6.77 0.45 8.91
C ILE A 36 -6.70 -0.74 7.96
N TRP A 37 -7.86 -1.28 7.64
CA TRP A 37 -7.98 -2.28 6.59
C TRP A 37 -8.21 -1.57 5.25
N TRP A 38 -7.81 -2.20 4.16
CA TRP A 38 -8.06 -1.71 2.82
C TRP A 38 -8.26 -2.86 1.85
N SER A 39 -9.00 -2.60 0.78
CA SER A 39 -9.22 -3.59 -0.27
C SER A 39 -9.24 -2.94 -1.64
N PHE A 40 -8.85 -3.73 -2.64
CA PHE A 40 -8.98 -3.35 -4.04
C PHE A 40 -9.33 -4.58 -4.87
N ARG A 41 -10.30 -4.43 -5.79
CA ARG A 41 -10.70 -5.49 -6.73
C ARG A 41 -9.92 -5.32 -8.02
N ILE A 42 -8.91 -6.17 -8.22
CA ILE A 42 -8.10 -6.16 -9.44
C ILE A 42 -8.88 -6.86 -10.57
N PRO A 43 -9.04 -6.23 -11.75
CA PRO A 43 -9.55 -6.91 -12.93
C PRO A 43 -8.68 -8.12 -13.29
N ILE A 44 -9.31 -9.25 -13.60
CA ILE A 44 -8.58 -10.48 -13.95
C ILE A 44 -7.60 -10.26 -15.12
N VAL A 45 -7.98 -9.42 -16.09
CA VAL A 45 -7.13 -9.07 -17.24
C VAL A 45 -5.82 -8.39 -16.83
N ASP A 46 -5.86 -7.54 -15.81
CA ASP A 46 -4.68 -6.87 -15.28
C ASP A 46 -3.84 -7.88 -14.48
N LEU A 47 -4.49 -8.76 -13.71
CA LEU A 47 -3.80 -9.77 -12.91
C LEU A 47 -3.04 -10.78 -13.78
N ILE A 48 -3.60 -11.19 -14.93
CA ILE A 48 -2.94 -12.13 -15.86
C ILE A 48 -1.69 -11.50 -16.51
N SER A 49 -1.73 -10.21 -16.80
CA SER A 49 -0.61 -9.49 -17.42
C SER A 49 0.45 -9.00 -16.41
N THR A 50 0.09 -8.95 -15.13
CA THR A 50 0.96 -8.47 -14.05
C THR A 50 2.00 -9.51 -13.62
N ASP A 51 3.22 -9.03 -13.32
CA ASP A 51 4.27 -9.82 -12.67
C ASP A 51 4.38 -9.52 -11.17
N GLU A 52 4.08 -8.28 -10.76
CA GLU A 52 4.10 -7.85 -9.36
C GLU A 52 2.99 -6.85 -9.04
N ILE A 53 2.38 -6.99 -7.86
CA ILE A 53 1.44 -6.03 -7.29
C ILE A 53 2.20 -5.23 -6.23
N TRP A 54 2.21 -3.90 -6.31
CA TRP A 54 2.79 -3.06 -5.27
C TRP A 54 1.71 -2.32 -4.51
N ALA A 55 1.92 -2.10 -3.22
CA ALA A 55 1.04 -1.31 -2.36
C ALA A 55 1.81 -0.21 -1.64
N ARG A 56 1.20 0.97 -1.53
CA ARG A 56 1.70 2.09 -0.73
C ARG A 56 0.58 2.87 -0.06
N ALA A 57 0.91 3.54 1.03
CA ALA A 57 0.01 4.42 1.76
C ALA A 57 0.48 5.88 1.72
N TRP A 58 -0.46 6.77 1.99
CA TRP A 58 -0.27 8.19 2.24
C TRP A 58 -0.87 8.55 3.59
N ASP A 59 -0.17 9.37 4.36
CA ASP A 59 -0.67 9.89 5.63
C ASP A 59 -1.30 11.29 5.49
N GLU A 60 -1.79 11.84 6.60
CA GLU A 60 -2.39 13.17 6.67
C GLU A 60 -1.39 14.32 6.50
N SER A 61 -0.11 14.05 6.71
CA SER A 61 0.99 14.98 6.45
C SER A 61 1.48 14.87 5.00
N ASN A 62 0.78 14.10 4.16
CA ASN A 62 1.09 13.84 2.77
C ASN A 62 2.46 13.15 2.56
N ASN A 63 2.95 12.41 3.57
CA ASN A 63 4.10 11.53 3.41
C ASN A 63 3.69 10.28 2.64
N THR A 64 4.59 9.76 1.81
CA THR A 64 4.43 8.48 1.13
C THR A 64 5.66 7.60 1.30
N GLN A 65 5.51 6.33 0.93
CA GLN A 65 6.54 5.32 1.05
C GLN A 65 7.51 5.36 -0.16
N PRO A 66 8.82 5.14 0.05
CA PRO A 66 9.79 5.06 -1.04
C PRO A 66 9.56 3.81 -1.90
N PHE A 67 10.07 3.80 -3.14
CA PHE A 67 9.94 2.63 -4.02
C PHE A 67 11.04 1.58 -3.81
N ARG A 68 12.24 2.03 -3.44
CA ARG A 68 13.39 1.17 -3.19
C ARG A 68 13.64 1.09 -1.69
N PRO A 69 14.10 -0.06 -1.17
CA PRO A 69 14.46 -0.17 0.24
C PRO A 69 15.66 0.74 0.54
N THR A 70 15.61 1.44 1.67
CA THR A 70 16.77 2.11 2.24
C THR A 70 17.45 1.16 3.20
N TRP A 71 18.65 0.71 2.84
CA TRP A 71 19.43 -0.19 3.69
C TRP A 71 20.07 0.57 4.86
N ASN A 72 20.12 -0.06 6.03
CA ASN A 72 20.95 0.35 7.15
C ASN A 72 21.43 -0.89 7.91
N LEU A 73 22.46 -0.71 8.75
CA LEU A 73 23.12 -1.77 9.49
C LEU A 73 22.15 -2.66 10.29
N MET A 74 21.10 -2.06 10.86
CA MET A 74 20.15 -2.77 11.71
C MET A 74 18.95 -3.34 10.94
N GLY A 75 18.81 -3.02 9.66
CA GLY A 75 17.62 -3.37 8.87
C GLY A 75 16.33 -2.70 9.34
N MET A 76 16.41 -1.61 10.12
CA MET A 76 15.26 -0.97 10.76
C MET A 76 14.65 0.13 9.89
N GLY A 77 13.40 0.55 10.18
CA GLY A 77 12.75 1.64 9.44
C GLY A 77 12.44 1.30 7.98
N ASN A 78 12.39 0.02 7.63
CA ASN A 78 12.08 -0.45 6.31
C ASN A 78 10.58 -0.22 6.01
N ASN A 79 10.27 0.76 5.16
CA ASN A 79 8.89 1.12 4.84
C ASN A 79 8.67 1.35 3.34
N GLN A 80 9.52 0.84 2.45
CA GLN A 80 9.26 0.96 1.00
C GLN A 80 7.93 0.27 0.62
N CYS A 81 7.43 0.62 -0.57
CA CYS A 81 6.28 -0.03 -1.17
C CYS A 81 6.43 -1.55 -1.11
N PHE A 82 5.47 -2.21 -0.47
CA PHE A 82 5.45 -3.66 -0.37
C PHE A 82 5.06 -4.25 -1.71
N ARG A 83 5.72 -5.35 -2.11
CA ARG A 83 5.56 -5.96 -3.43
C ARG A 83 5.26 -7.44 -3.30
N VAL A 84 4.23 -7.89 -4.01
CA VAL A 84 3.83 -9.31 -4.09
C VAL A 84 4.05 -9.78 -5.51
N LYS A 85 4.85 -10.84 -5.68
CA LYS A 85 5.06 -11.47 -6.99
C LYS A 85 3.86 -12.33 -7.37
N VAL A 86 3.45 -12.24 -8.63
CA VAL A 86 2.35 -13.02 -9.18
C VAL A 86 2.95 -14.18 -9.99
N HIS A 87 2.74 -15.41 -9.51
CA HIS A 87 3.14 -16.62 -10.22
C HIS A 87 1.96 -17.17 -11.01
N LYS A 88 2.12 -17.28 -12.33
CA LYS A 88 1.08 -17.79 -13.23
C LYS A 88 1.21 -19.32 -13.24
N SER A 89 0.21 -20.01 -12.69
CA SER A 89 0.07 -21.46 -12.88
C SER A 89 -0.48 -21.69 -14.29
N LEU A 90 0.32 -22.32 -15.14
CA LEU A 90 -0.08 -22.82 -16.46
C LEU A 90 -1.22 -23.84 -16.34
#